data_AF-A0A9D7P4N4-F1
#
_entry.id   AF-A0A9D7P4N4-F1
#
_cell.length_a   1.000
_cell.length_b   1.000
_cell.length_c   1.000
_cell.angle_alpha   90.00
_cell.angle_beta   90.00
_cell.angle_gamma   90.00
#
_symmetry.space_group_name_H-M   'P 1'
#
loop_
_entity.id
_entity.type
_entity.pdbx_description
1 polymer ?
#
loop_
_entity_poly.entity_id
_entity_poly.type
_entity_poly.pdbx_seq_one_letter_code
_entity_poly.pdbx_strand_id
1 'polypeptide(L)'
;MHPLLSKRFGFLISAAIWLILSLLTTPDISGQSNDIKGVVVSESGSPIASARLYVQSPAGTILEAVVTDSSGAFTIRRRNKGLYVLKIEADNFQGREEIIDFSTPKPGTWSIELGLSPLRNEITVTAQRGSVADTSLISAIVSIRGAEELQSGPLPTIGNALDRSTGIMVQQSTYGQSSPFLRGLTGYQVLNLIDGVRFNNSTFRSGPNQYLAYIEPSQVQRVEAMLGPASTQYGSDALGGAIQVISNTPKFSDTDRRSIRGEVGSFAATADASFGGDASISIGTKKTAWLIGGNWRKHNDLRAGSGNDSRHVLKGSSGLMRILSVICMAPGCRTPVSDITASTPGLPQGSRIIKV
;
A
#
# COMPACT_ATOMS: atom_id res chain seq x y z
N MET A 1 -25.11 -95.72 -42.69
CA MET A 1 -25.45 -95.16 -41.36
C MET A 1 -24.15 -94.83 -40.64
N HIS A 2 -23.85 -93.54 -40.46
CA HIS A 2 -23.31 -92.92 -39.23
C HIS A 2 -22.68 -91.54 -39.54
N PRO A 3 -23.44 -90.44 -39.35
CA PRO A 3 -22.90 -89.09 -39.35
C PRO A 3 -22.57 -88.69 -37.91
N LEU A 4 -21.30 -88.81 -37.50
CA LEU A 4 -20.86 -88.35 -36.16
C LEU A 4 -19.61 -87.46 -36.20
N LEU A 5 -19.27 -86.88 -37.34
CA LEU A 5 -18.11 -85.97 -37.44
C LEU A 5 -18.43 -84.48 -37.65
N SER A 6 -19.68 -84.07 -37.88
CA SER A 6 -19.99 -82.66 -38.20
C SER A 6 -20.36 -81.78 -36.99
N LYS A 7 -20.65 -82.36 -35.81
CA LYS A 7 -21.13 -81.58 -34.64
C LYS A 7 -20.03 -81.04 -33.72
N ARG A 8 -18.79 -81.56 -33.79
CA ARG A 8 -17.69 -81.07 -32.93
C ARG A 8 -16.94 -79.86 -33.50
N PHE A 9 -17.01 -79.64 -34.81
CA PHE A 9 -16.32 -78.52 -35.47
C PHE A 9 -17.07 -77.18 -35.28
N GLY A 10 -18.40 -77.20 -35.29
CA GLY A 10 -19.22 -76.00 -35.07
C GLY A 10 -19.11 -75.42 -33.66
N PHE A 11 -18.92 -76.28 -32.65
CA PHE A 11 -18.80 -75.83 -31.26
C PHE A 11 -17.45 -75.15 -30.96
N LEU A 12 -16.37 -75.62 -31.60
CA LEU A 12 -15.04 -75.01 -31.46
C LEU A 12 -14.93 -73.66 -32.19
N ILE A 13 -15.59 -73.53 -33.35
CA ILE A 13 -15.64 -72.24 -34.07
C ILE A 13 -16.52 -71.24 -33.33
N SER A 14 -17.66 -71.67 -32.78
CA SER A 14 -18.52 -70.82 -31.94
C SER A 14 -17.81 -70.35 -30.67
N ALA A 15 -17.06 -71.22 -30.00
CA ALA A 15 -16.30 -70.86 -28.81
C ALA A 15 -15.14 -69.90 -29.12
N ALA A 16 -14.46 -70.09 -30.26
CA ALA A 16 -13.40 -69.17 -30.71
C ALA A 16 -13.95 -67.79 -31.11
N ILE A 17 -15.13 -67.74 -31.74
CA ILE A 17 -15.79 -66.46 -32.09
C ILE A 17 -16.26 -65.72 -30.83
N TRP A 18 -16.78 -66.42 -29.81
CA TRP A 18 -17.14 -65.79 -28.53
C TRP A 18 -15.91 -65.33 -27.74
N LEU A 19 -14.80 -66.08 -27.77
CA LEU A 19 -13.54 -65.68 -27.13
C LEU A 19 -12.92 -64.45 -27.81
N ILE A 20 -12.92 -64.40 -29.15
CA ILE A 20 -12.44 -63.25 -29.93
C ILE A 20 -13.36 -62.03 -29.76
N LEU A 21 -14.69 -62.23 -29.68
CA LEU A 21 -15.64 -61.13 -29.46
C LEU A 21 -15.56 -60.56 -28.03
N SER A 22 -15.17 -61.36 -27.03
CA SER A 22 -14.90 -60.90 -25.67
C SER A 22 -13.57 -60.14 -25.52
N LEU A 23 -12.61 -60.33 -26.44
CA LEU A 23 -11.33 -59.59 -26.45
C LEU A 23 -11.45 -58.20 -27.12
N LEU A 24 -12.55 -57.91 -27.82
CA LEU A 24 -12.79 -56.62 -28.47
C LEU A 24 -13.64 -55.64 -27.65
N THR A 25 -14.15 -56.05 -26.49
CA THR A 25 -14.82 -55.11 -25.56
C THR A 25 -13.84 -54.69 -24.47
N THR A 26 -12.88 -53.83 -24.81
CA THR A 26 -12.25 -53.01 -23.78
C THR A 26 -13.33 -52.12 -23.19
N PRO A 27 -13.63 -52.16 -21.89
CA PRO A 27 -14.38 -51.06 -21.31
C PRO A 27 -13.53 -49.82 -21.55
N ASP A 28 -14.05 -48.88 -22.34
CA ASP A 28 -13.54 -47.52 -22.33
C ASP A 28 -13.68 -47.04 -20.88
N ILE A 29 -12.60 -47.17 -20.12
CA ILE A 29 -12.42 -46.43 -18.89
C ILE A 29 -12.31 -44.99 -19.37
N SER A 30 -13.49 -44.38 -19.57
CA SER A 30 -13.66 -42.95 -19.48
C SER A 30 -13.23 -42.59 -18.07
N GLY A 31 -11.93 -42.41 -17.87
CA GLY A 31 -11.42 -41.67 -16.75
C GLY A 31 -12.06 -40.30 -16.88
N GLN A 32 -13.19 -40.09 -16.21
CA GLN A 32 -13.80 -38.78 -16.10
C GLN A 32 -12.70 -37.89 -15.52
N SER A 33 -12.02 -37.09 -16.34
CA SER A 33 -11.14 -36.06 -15.84
C SER A 33 -12.06 -34.99 -15.26
N ASN A 34 -12.20 -34.92 -13.93
CA ASN A 34 -12.87 -33.76 -13.31
C ASN A 34 -11.87 -32.61 -13.22
N ASP A 35 -11.21 -32.33 -14.34
CA ASP A 35 -10.40 -31.14 -14.49
C ASP A 35 -11.39 -29.98 -14.66
N ILE A 36 -11.19 -28.93 -13.88
CA ILE A 36 -12.02 -27.74 -13.98
C ILE A 36 -11.50 -26.95 -15.16
N LYS A 37 -12.32 -26.87 -16.22
CA LYS A 37 -12.03 -26.08 -17.41
C LYS A 37 -12.85 -24.81 -17.40
N GLY A 38 -12.22 -23.70 -17.75
CA GLY A 38 -12.89 -22.42 -17.80
C GLY A 38 -12.19 -21.42 -18.70
N VAL A 39 -12.82 -20.26 -18.85
CA VAL A 39 -12.31 -19.12 -19.63
C VAL A 39 -12.40 -17.86 -18.77
N VAL A 40 -11.32 -17.09 -18.74
CA VAL A 40 -11.29 -15.76 -18.12
C VAL A 40 -11.63 -14.70 -19.17
N VAL A 41 -12.67 -13.92 -18.91
CA VAL A 41 -13.17 -12.87 -19.79
C VAL A 41 -13.20 -11.52 -19.06
N SER A 42 -13.08 -10.43 -19.81
CA SER A 42 -13.31 -9.08 -19.30
C SER A 42 -14.81 -8.80 -19.14
N GLU A 43 -15.16 -7.74 -18.41
CA GLU A 43 -16.52 -7.19 -18.36
C GLU A 43 -17.08 -6.85 -19.76
N SER A 44 -16.21 -6.55 -20.73
CA SER A 44 -16.58 -6.36 -22.14
C SER A 44 -16.71 -7.65 -22.96
N GLY A 45 -16.58 -8.82 -22.33
CA GLY A 45 -16.70 -10.14 -22.96
C GLY A 45 -15.47 -10.57 -23.78
N SER A 46 -14.35 -9.85 -23.71
CA SER A 46 -13.12 -10.20 -24.43
C SER A 46 -12.28 -11.21 -23.62
N PRO A 47 -11.68 -12.24 -24.24
CA PRO A 47 -10.84 -13.19 -23.52
C PRO A 47 -9.56 -12.53 -22.99
N ILE A 48 -9.18 -12.84 -21.75
CA ILE A 48 -7.98 -12.31 -21.10
C ILE A 48 -6.86 -13.34 -21.16
N ALA A 49 -5.88 -13.09 -22.02
CA ALA A 49 -4.66 -13.90 -22.13
C ALA A 49 -3.67 -13.56 -21.00
N SER A 50 -2.85 -14.53 -20.60
CA SER A 50 -1.80 -14.37 -19.57
C SER A 50 -2.30 -14.04 -18.16
N ALA A 51 -3.57 -14.29 -17.84
CA ALA A 51 -4.07 -14.23 -16.47
C ALA A 51 -3.47 -15.38 -15.64
N ARG A 52 -3.00 -15.07 -14.44
CA ARG A 52 -2.44 -16.03 -13.48
C ARG A 52 -3.51 -16.42 -12.48
N LEU A 53 -3.76 -17.72 -12.39
CA LEU A 53 -4.72 -18.33 -11.47
C LEU A 53 -3.94 -19.08 -10.39
N TYR A 54 -4.04 -18.63 -9.14
CA TYR A 54 -3.45 -19.29 -7.99
C TYR A 54 -4.51 -20.10 -7.26
N VAL A 55 -4.34 -21.41 -7.20
CA VAL A 55 -5.17 -22.29 -6.37
C VAL A 55 -4.55 -22.36 -4.99
N GLN A 56 -5.26 -21.88 -3.98
CA GLN A 56 -4.80 -21.80 -2.60
C GLN A 56 -5.61 -22.70 -1.68
N SER A 57 -4.94 -23.25 -0.66
CA SER A 57 -5.65 -23.87 0.47
C SER A 57 -6.40 -22.80 1.27
N PRO A 58 -7.40 -23.17 2.10
CA PRO A 58 -8.03 -22.23 3.03
C PRO A 58 -7.05 -21.54 4.01
N ALA A 59 -5.83 -22.10 4.17
CA ALA A 59 -4.76 -21.51 4.97
C ALA A 59 -3.82 -20.57 4.18
N GLY A 60 -4.14 -20.27 2.91
CA GLY A 60 -3.40 -19.32 2.06
C GLY A 60 -2.16 -19.88 1.37
N THR A 61 -1.87 -21.18 1.49
CA THR A 61 -0.74 -21.81 0.79
C THR A 61 -1.08 -21.96 -0.70
N ILE A 62 -0.24 -21.41 -1.59
CA ILE A 62 -0.36 -21.60 -3.05
C ILE A 62 0.00 -23.05 -3.38
N LEU A 63 -0.96 -23.78 -3.93
CA LEU A 63 -0.81 -25.19 -4.30
C LEU A 63 -0.50 -25.38 -5.78
N GLU A 64 -0.99 -24.47 -6.63
CA GLU A 64 -0.81 -24.51 -8.07
C GLU A 64 -0.96 -23.09 -8.65
N ALA A 65 -0.21 -22.81 -9.71
CA ALA A 65 -0.35 -21.60 -10.51
C ALA A 65 -0.57 -22.00 -11.98
N VAL A 66 -1.70 -21.57 -12.54
CA VAL A 66 -2.09 -21.83 -13.94
C VAL A 66 -2.12 -20.50 -14.69
N VAL A 67 -1.66 -20.48 -15.94
CA VAL A 67 -1.70 -19.28 -16.79
C VAL A 67 -2.69 -19.52 -17.93
N THR A 68 -3.54 -18.53 -18.23
CA THR A 68 -4.48 -18.61 -19.36
C THR A 68 -3.78 -18.50 -20.70
N ASP A 69 -4.29 -19.23 -21.69
CA ASP A 69 -3.81 -19.16 -23.08
C ASP A 69 -4.35 -17.93 -23.83
N SER A 70 -4.03 -17.81 -25.12
CA SER A 70 -4.49 -16.71 -25.99
C SER A 70 -6.00 -16.64 -26.18
N SER A 71 -6.73 -17.73 -25.87
CA SER A 71 -8.19 -17.78 -25.86
C SER A 71 -8.80 -17.52 -24.48
N GLY A 72 -7.96 -17.20 -23.48
CA GLY A 72 -8.37 -16.99 -22.09
C GLY A 72 -8.70 -18.30 -21.36
N ALA A 73 -8.46 -19.46 -21.97
CA ALA A 73 -8.83 -20.74 -21.39
C ALA A 73 -7.81 -21.21 -20.34
N PHE A 74 -8.30 -21.87 -19.29
CA PHE A 74 -7.50 -22.51 -18.26
C PHE A 74 -8.03 -23.91 -17.95
N THR A 75 -7.13 -24.78 -17.49
CA THR A 75 -7.46 -26.12 -17.00
C THR A 75 -6.77 -26.34 -15.66
N ILE A 76 -7.55 -26.47 -14.59
CA ILE A 76 -7.06 -26.81 -13.25
C ILE A 76 -7.21 -28.31 -13.07
N ARG A 77 -6.11 -28.99 -12.74
CA ARG A 77 -6.09 -30.44 -12.55
C ARG A 77 -6.81 -30.82 -11.25
N ARG A 78 -7.53 -31.94 -11.27
CA ARG A 78 -8.27 -32.45 -10.09
C ARG A 78 -7.37 -32.52 -8.84
N ARG A 79 -7.89 -32.01 -7.70
CA ARG A 79 -7.28 -32.10 -6.36
C ARG A 79 -8.13 -32.98 -5.42
N ASN A 80 -7.62 -33.23 -4.22
CA ASN A 80 -8.37 -33.91 -3.15
C ASN A 80 -9.69 -33.16 -2.87
N LYS A 81 -10.76 -33.89 -2.50
CA LYS A 81 -12.06 -33.29 -2.19
C LYS A 81 -11.90 -32.26 -1.06
N GLY A 82 -12.39 -31.05 -1.26
CA GLY A 82 -12.28 -29.95 -0.30
C GLY A 82 -12.55 -28.58 -0.91
N LEU A 83 -12.60 -27.57 -0.04
CA LEU A 83 -12.75 -26.16 -0.41
C LEU A 83 -11.37 -25.55 -0.67
N TYR A 84 -11.28 -24.76 -1.73
CA TYR A 84 -10.07 -24.04 -2.14
C TYR A 84 -10.42 -22.61 -2.53
N VAL A 85 -9.46 -21.71 -2.41
CA VAL A 85 -9.58 -20.32 -2.87
C VAL A 85 -8.84 -20.19 -4.19
N LEU A 86 -9.53 -19.75 -5.23
CA LEU A 86 -8.93 -19.41 -6.52
C LEU A 86 -8.74 -17.90 -6.57
N LYS A 87 -7.48 -17.48 -6.58
CA LYS A 87 -7.10 -16.08 -6.78
C LYS A 87 -6.68 -15.87 -8.23
N ILE A 88 -7.43 -15.07 -8.98
CA ILE A 88 -7.13 -14.71 -10.36
C ILE A 88 -6.53 -13.31 -10.40
N GLU A 89 -5.38 -13.16 -11.05
CA GLU A 89 -4.70 -11.90 -11.27
C GLU A 89 -4.36 -11.75 -12.75
N ALA A 90 -4.59 -10.56 -13.31
CA ALA A 90 -4.19 -10.23 -14.67
C ALA A 90 -3.75 -8.77 -14.74
N ASP A 91 -2.81 -8.47 -15.64
CA ASP A 91 -2.27 -7.12 -15.79
C ASP A 91 -3.39 -6.14 -16.20
N ASN A 92 -3.53 -5.03 -15.46
CA ASN A 92 -4.58 -4.02 -15.64
C ASN A 92 -6.01 -4.45 -15.28
N PHE A 93 -6.21 -5.62 -14.67
CA PHE A 93 -7.52 -6.07 -14.19
C PHE A 93 -7.55 -6.17 -12.66
N GLN A 94 -8.73 -5.97 -12.07
CA GLN A 94 -8.92 -6.15 -10.64
C GLN A 94 -8.84 -7.64 -10.30
N GLY A 95 -7.89 -8.01 -9.43
CA GLY A 95 -7.78 -9.38 -8.96
C GLY A 95 -9.06 -9.84 -8.27
N ARG A 96 -9.46 -11.08 -8.53
CA ARG A 96 -10.71 -11.67 -8.00
C ARG A 96 -10.39 -12.96 -7.25
N GLU A 97 -11.00 -13.12 -6.09
CA GLU A 97 -10.91 -14.35 -5.29
C GLU A 97 -12.27 -15.06 -5.30
N GLU A 98 -12.28 -16.34 -5.62
CA GLU A 98 -13.50 -17.16 -5.64
C GLU A 98 -13.26 -18.51 -4.95
N ILE A 99 -14.27 -18.98 -4.22
CA ILE A 99 -14.19 -20.26 -3.51
C ILE A 99 -14.63 -21.39 -4.44
N ILE A 100 -13.78 -22.40 -4.61
CA ILE A 100 -14.06 -23.60 -5.39
C ILE A 100 -14.25 -24.79 -4.45
N ASP A 101 -15.35 -25.51 -4.62
CA ASP A 101 -15.54 -26.83 -4.00
C ASP A 101 -15.22 -27.94 -5.01
N PHE A 102 -14.16 -28.71 -4.77
CA PHE A 102 -13.79 -29.86 -5.59
C PHE A 102 -14.58 -31.14 -5.21
N SER A 103 -15.52 -31.04 -4.27
CA SER A 103 -16.38 -32.17 -3.84
C SER A 103 -17.58 -32.38 -4.77
N THR A 104 -18.01 -31.34 -5.49
CA THR A 104 -19.11 -31.40 -6.45
C THR A 104 -18.56 -31.26 -7.87
N PRO A 105 -18.79 -32.22 -8.79
CA PRO A 105 -18.44 -32.02 -10.18
C PRO A 105 -19.33 -30.91 -10.76
N LYS A 106 -18.73 -29.79 -11.17
CA LYS A 106 -19.41 -28.77 -11.99
C LYS A 106 -19.40 -29.23 -13.45
N PRO A 107 -20.56 -29.58 -14.06
CA PRO A 107 -20.62 -29.85 -15.49
C PRO A 107 -20.70 -28.51 -16.24
N GLY A 108 -19.64 -28.18 -16.99
CA GLY A 108 -19.63 -27.05 -17.91
C GLY A 108 -18.33 -26.24 -17.91
N THR A 109 -18.14 -25.46 -18.98
CA THR A 109 -17.04 -24.48 -19.08
C THR A 109 -17.34 -23.32 -18.15
N TRP A 110 -16.48 -23.10 -17.15
CA TRP A 110 -16.66 -22.01 -16.19
C TRP A 110 -16.19 -20.68 -16.77
N SER A 111 -17.05 -19.66 -16.83
CA SER A 111 -16.67 -18.31 -17.25
C SER A 111 -16.43 -17.43 -16.02
N ILE A 112 -15.25 -16.80 -15.94
CA ILE A 112 -14.87 -15.86 -14.87
C ILE A 112 -14.70 -14.48 -15.48
N GLU A 113 -15.53 -13.54 -15.02
CA GLU A 113 -15.45 -12.13 -15.42
C GLU A 113 -14.52 -11.35 -14.48
N LEU A 114 -13.56 -10.63 -15.07
CA LEU A 114 -12.70 -9.67 -14.37
C LEU A 114 -13.07 -8.23 -14.77
N GLY A 115 -13.26 -7.39 -13.75
CA GLY A 115 -13.39 -5.94 -13.94
C GLY A 115 -12.03 -5.30 -14.23
N LEU A 116 -12.03 -4.19 -14.96
CA LEU A 116 -10.82 -3.39 -15.13
C LEU A 116 -10.32 -2.91 -13.76
N SER A 117 -9.01 -2.99 -13.54
CA SER A 117 -8.43 -2.42 -12.32
C SER A 117 -8.68 -0.91 -12.37
N PRO A 118 -9.31 -0.30 -11.36
CA PRO A 118 -9.40 1.14 -11.31
C PRO A 118 -7.97 1.67 -11.32
N LEU A 119 -7.62 2.44 -12.35
CA LEU A 119 -6.36 3.17 -12.42
C LEU A 119 -6.32 4.03 -11.15
N ARG A 120 -5.55 3.58 -10.16
CA ARG A 120 -5.50 4.22 -8.86
C ARG A 120 -4.59 5.43 -9.02
N ASN A 121 -5.16 6.50 -9.56
CA ASN A 121 -4.54 7.81 -9.48
C ASN A 121 -4.52 8.17 -7.99
N GLU A 122 -3.40 7.95 -7.34
CA GLU A 122 -3.18 8.45 -5.99
C GLU A 122 -2.92 9.96 -6.08
N ILE A 123 -4.03 10.70 -6.17
CA ILE A 123 -4.02 12.16 -6.13
C ILE A 123 -3.47 12.56 -4.77
N THR A 124 -2.24 13.02 -4.76
CA THR A 124 -1.70 13.70 -3.59
C THR A 124 -2.00 15.16 -3.71
N VAL A 125 -2.77 15.61 -2.72
CA VAL A 125 -3.24 16.97 -2.68
C VAL A 125 -2.17 17.82 -2.05
N THR A 126 -1.57 18.61 -2.91
CA THR A 126 -0.71 19.73 -2.48
C THR A 126 -0.95 20.83 -3.46
N ALA A 127 -2.21 21.18 -3.52
CA ALA A 127 -2.71 22.28 -4.30
C ALA A 127 -2.52 23.56 -3.49
N GLN A 128 -1.76 24.49 -4.06
CA GLN A 128 -2.20 25.86 -4.28
C GLN A 128 -3.62 26.13 -3.78
N ARG A 129 -3.78 27.17 -2.95
CA ARG A 129 -5.05 27.55 -2.31
C ARG A 129 -6.19 27.56 -3.35
N GLY A 130 -6.93 26.46 -3.49
CA GLY A 130 -8.11 26.33 -4.35
C GLY A 130 -8.06 25.48 -5.64
N SER A 131 -6.96 24.84 -6.07
CA SER A 131 -7.01 24.02 -7.32
C SER A 131 -6.13 22.76 -7.35
N VAL A 132 -6.76 21.61 -7.55
CA VAL A 132 -6.16 20.26 -7.62
C VAL A 132 -5.16 20.17 -8.78
N ALA A 133 -3.90 19.84 -8.49
CA ALA A 133 -2.88 19.53 -9.48
C ALA A 133 -2.07 18.29 -9.05
N ASP A 134 -1.68 17.48 -10.04
CA ASP A 134 -0.90 16.26 -9.85
C ASP A 134 0.57 16.63 -9.57
N THR A 135 1.03 16.35 -8.35
CA THR A 135 2.40 16.65 -7.93
C THR A 135 3.45 15.86 -8.69
N SER A 136 3.09 14.71 -9.27
CA SER A 136 4.03 13.88 -10.05
C SER A 136 4.33 14.46 -11.44
N LEU A 137 3.50 15.41 -11.91
CA LEU A 137 3.62 16.05 -13.23
C LEU A 137 4.35 17.41 -13.16
N ILE A 138 4.64 17.92 -11.97
CA ILE A 138 5.37 19.19 -11.79
C ILE A 138 6.79 18.84 -11.35
N SER A 139 7.75 18.95 -12.27
CA SER A 139 9.18 18.63 -12.07
C SER A 139 9.86 19.39 -10.92
N ALA A 140 9.18 20.36 -10.31
CA ALA A 140 9.65 21.13 -9.16
C ALA A 140 9.15 20.60 -7.80
N ILE A 141 8.27 19.60 -7.75
CA ILE A 141 7.72 19.07 -6.48
C ILE A 141 8.31 17.69 -6.20
N VAL A 142 8.93 17.57 -5.03
CA VAL A 142 9.36 16.32 -4.43
C VAL A 142 8.32 15.93 -3.38
N SER A 143 7.82 14.70 -3.41
CA SER A 143 6.87 14.19 -2.42
C SER A 143 7.35 12.84 -1.89
N ILE A 144 7.51 12.75 -0.57
CA ILE A 144 7.96 11.56 0.15
C ILE A 144 6.81 11.08 1.01
N ARG A 145 6.45 9.80 0.92
CA ARG A 145 5.24 9.28 1.56
C ARG A 145 5.46 7.93 2.21
N GLY A 146 4.64 7.68 3.21
CA GLY A 146 4.61 6.39 3.88
C GLY A 146 5.71 6.25 4.93
N ALA A 147 5.41 5.44 5.93
CA ALA A 147 6.30 5.22 7.06
C ALA A 147 7.65 4.65 6.62
N GLU A 148 7.68 3.75 5.64
CA GLU A 148 8.92 3.13 5.16
C GLU A 148 9.91 4.14 4.58
N GLU A 149 9.43 5.08 3.76
CA GLU A 149 10.29 6.08 3.14
C GLU A 149 10.70 7.17 4.15
N LEU A 150 9.74 7.65 4.95
CA LEU A 150 9.95 8.68 5.97
C LEU A 150 10.83 8.20 7.15
N GLN A 151 10.79 6.91 7.45
CA GLN A 151 11.57 6.28 8.53
C GLN A 151 12.79 5.54 8.00
N SER A 152 13.12 5.68 6.71
CA SER A 152 14.30 5.04 6.14
C SER A 152 15.58 5.68 6.67
N GLY A 153 16.53 4.83 7.08
CA GLY A 153 17.86 5.24 7.50
C GLY A 153 18.11 5.13 9.02
N PRO A 154 19.37 5.32 9.43
CA PRO A 154 19.82 4.96 10.77
C PRO A 154 19.44 5.99 11.87
N LEU A 155 18.99 7.20 11.50
CA LEU A 155 18.24 8.11 12.38
C LEU A 155 17.23 8.90 11.53
N PRO A 156 15.95 8.50 11.50
CA PRO A 156 14.99 9.13 10.62
C PRO A 156 14.58 10.49 11.19
N THR A 157 14.94 11.55 10.45
CA THR A 157 14.35 12.88 10.62
C THR A 157 13.66 13.27 9.32
N ILE A 158 12.69 14.18 9.41
CA ILE A 158 11.99 14.70 8.23
C ILE A 158 12.97 15.28 7.20
N GLY A 159 14.01 15.97 7.65
CA GLY A 159 15.04 16.49 6.76
C GLY A 159 15.80 15.35 6.06
N ASN A 160 16.23 14.31 6.78
CA ASN A 160 16.96 13.17 6.20
C ASN A 160 16.16 12.43 5.13
N ALA A 161 14.83 12.34 5.27
CA ALA A 161 13.99 11.73 4.25
C ALA A 161 14.15 12.46 2.89
N LEU A 162 14.25 13.79 2.91
CA LEU A 162 14.42 14.63 1.73
C LEU A 162 15.79 14.54 1.04
N ASP A 163 16.80 13.97 1.71
CA ASP A 163 18.19 13.96 1.21
C ASP A 163 18.37 13.19 -0.11
N ARG A 164 17.51 12.20 -0.37
CA ARG A 164 17.56 11.37 -1.59
C ARG A 164 16.87 12.02 -2.79
N SER A 165 16.37 13.24 -2.62
CA SER A 165 15.55 13.90 -3.62
C SER A 165 16.37 14.88 -4.47
N THR A 166 16.08 14.92 -5.77
CA THR A 166 16.82 15.77 -6.70
C THR A 166 16.65 17.25 -6.35
N GLY A 167 17.76 17.99 -6.30
CA GLY A 167 17.75 19.44 -6.01
C GLY A 167 17.61 19.79 -4.53
N ILE A 168 17.63 18.78 -3.65
CA ILE A 168 17.69 18.93 -2.19
C ILE A 168 19.02 18.35 -1.71
N MET A 169 19.67 19.05 -0.78
CA MET A 169 20.81 18.51 -0.05
C MET A 169 20.55 18.69 1.44
N VAL A 170 20.87 17.71 2.27
CA VAL A 170 20.73 17.86 3.72
C VAL A 170 22.09 18.03 4.36
N GLN A 171 22.30 19.19 4.98
CA GLN A 171 23.46 19.39 5.82
C GLN A 171 23.16 18.91 7.24
N GLN A 172 24.06 18.07 7.76
CA GLN A 172 24.02 17.60 9.13
C GLN A 172 25.31 18.00 9.83
N SER A 173 25.25 19.05 10.67
CA SER A 173 26.38 19.40 11.56
C SER A 173 26.50 18.44 12.75
N THR A 174 25.46 17.66 13.01
CA THR A 174 25.39 16.63 14.05
C THR A 174 24.38 15.57 13.60
N TYR A 175 24.60 14.31 13.97
CA TYR A 175 23.80 13.18 13.49
C TYR A 175 22.31 13.21 13.91
N GLY A 176 21.92 14.03 14.89
CA GLY A 176 20.52 14.29 15.27
C GLY A 176 19.89 15.57 14.69
N GLN A 177 20.59 16.25 13.79
CA GLN A 177 20.13 17.49 13.16
C GLN A 177 20.03 17.28 11.64
N SER A 178 19.05 17.92 11.03
CA SER A 178 18.93 17.96 9.58
C SER A 178 18.55 19.35 9.13
N SER A 179 19.36 19.90 8.23
CA SER A 179 19.08 21.18 7.59
C SER A 179 19.00 21.00 6.08
N PRO A 180 17.80 21.05 5.50
CA PRO A 180 17.65 20.95 4.06
C PRO A 180 18.07 22.25 3.37
N PHE A 181 18.72 22.07 2.23
CA PHE A 181 19.09 23.08 1.25
C PHE A 181 18.30 22.81 -0.01
N LEU A 182 17.48 23.77 -0.44
CA LEU A 182 16.73 23.66 -1.68
C LEU A 182 17.43 24.54 -2.70
N ARG A 183 18.04 23.93 -3.73
CA ARG A 183 18.84 24.62 -4.76
C ARG A 183 19.89 25.58 -4.19
N GLY A 184 20.54 25.18 -3.09
CA GLY A 184 21.61 25.94 -2.43
C GLY A 184 21.16 27.00 -1.41
N LEU A 185 19.85 27.20 -1.22
CA LEU A 185 19.30 28.13 -0.24
C LEU A 185 18.81 27.38 1.01
N THR A 186 18.91 28.01 2.19
CA THR A 186 18.55 27.38 3.49
C THR A 186 18.09 28.42 4.52
N GLY A 187 17.77 27.96 5.74
CA GLY A 187 17.45 28.83 6.86
C GLY A 187 16.08 29.49 6.70
N TYR A 188 16.04 30.82 6.73
CA TYR A 188 14.81 31.59 6.49
C TYR A 188 14.44 31.66 5.00
N GLN A 189 15.35 31.34 4.08
CA GLN A 189 15.11 31.40 2.63
C GLN A 189 14.35 30.17 2.08
N VAL A 190 14.10 29.18 2.94
CA VAL A 190 13.27 28.01 2.67
C VAL A 190 12.11 28.06 3.64
N LEU A 191 10.89 28.11 3.13
CA LEU A 191 9.69 28.19 3.96
C LEU A 191 9.33 26.79 4.48
N ASN A 192 9.29 26.61 5.80
CA ASN A 192 8.83 25.38 6.44
C ASN A 192 7.39 25.56 6.92
N LEU A 193 6.52 24.65 6.52
CA LEU A 193 5.11 24.64 6.85
C LEU A 193 4.75 23.30 7.51
N ILE A 194 3.87 23.36 8.50
CA ILE A 194 3.21 22.19 9.07
C ILE A 194 1.72 22.36 8.81
N ASP A 195 1.13 21.47 8.02
CA ASP A 195 -0.29 21.50 7.66
C ASP A 195 -0.76 22.86 7.08
N GLY A 196 0.15 23.58 6.41
CA GLY A 196 -0.11 24.88 5.78
C GLY A 196 0.10 26.07 6.72
N VAL A 197 0.40 25.82 7.99
CA VAL A 197 0.77 26.84 8.96
C VAL A 197 2.27 27.02 8.98
N ARG A 198 2.70 28.27 8.96
CA ARG A 198 4.11 28.64 8.94
C ARG A 198 4.83 28.22 10.23
N PHE A 199 5.87 27.40 10.09
CA PHE A 199 6.66 26.89 11.21
C PHE A 199 7.93 27.71 11.45
N ASN A 200 8.67 28.08 10.40
CA ASN A 200 9.81 28.98 10.53
C ASN A 200 9.41 30.44 10.29
N ASN A 201 10.05 31.38 10.96
CA ASN A 201 9.77 32.81 10.81
C ASN A 201 11.07 33.59 10.52
N SER A 202 10.96 34.92 10.33
CA SER A 202 12.09 35.80 10.00
C SER A 202 13.14 35.93 11.12
N THR A 203 12.84 35.47 12.34
CA THR A 203 13.81 35.45 13.45
C THR A 203 14.72 34.21 13.41
N PHE A 204 14.46 33.26 12.51
CA PHE A 204 15.32 32.11 12.33
C PHE A 204 16.67 32.56 11.80
N ARG A 205 17.74 31.96 12.33
CA ARG A 205 19.10 32.29 11.92
C ARG A 205 19.30 32.04 10.42
N SER A 206 20.12 32.91 9.81
CA SER A 206 20.69 32.64 8.51
C SER A 206 21.52 31.35 8.54
N GLY A 207 21.53 30.60 7.44
CA GLY A 207 22.28 29.35 7.32
C GLY A 207 21.53 28.10 7.80
N PRO A 208 22.25 26.97 7.99
CA PRO A 208 21.64 25.65 8.09
C PRO A 208 20.86 25.50 9.39
N ASN A 209 19.53 25.44 9.38
CA ASN A 209 18.66 25.29 10.55
C ASN A 209 18.28 23.82 10.86
N GLN A 210 18.17 23.44 12.13
CA GLN A 210 17.90 22.05 12.55
C GLN A 210 16.44 21.77 12.94
N TYR A 211 15.53 22.73 12.79
CA TYR A 211 14.22 22.68 13.45
C TYR A 211 13.27 21.60 12.91
N LEU A 212 13.46 21.15 11.67
CA LEU A 212 12.68 20.03 11.12
C LEU A 212 12.98 18.70 11.83
N ALA A 213 14.12 18.58 12.51
CA ALA A 213 14.45 17.42 13.33
C ALA A 213 13.58 17.30 14.60
N TYR A 214 12.85 18.35 15.00
CA TYR A 214 11.89 18.28 16.10
C TYR A 214 10.58 17.61 15.71
N ILE A 215 10.30 17.45 14.42
CA ILE A 215 9.10 16.79 13.93
C ILE A 215 9.41 15.32 13.76
N GLU A 216 8.63 14.47 14.42
CA GLU A 216 8.81 13.03 14.35
C GLU A 216 8.20 12.45 13.06
N PRO A 217 8.96 11.66 12.27
CA PRO A 217 8.43 11.01 11.07
C PRO A 217 7.21 10.10 11.29
N SER A 218 7.06 9.45 12.45
CA SER A 218 5.89 8.60 12.74
C SER A 218 4.57 9.38 12.84
N GLN A 219 4.62 10.69 13.03
CA GLN A 219 3.44 11.56 13.11
C GLN A 219 3.09 12.21 11.78
N VAL A 220 3.91 11.96 10.76
CA VAL A 220 3.83 12.60 9.46
C VAL A 220 3.32 11.61 8.43
N GLN A 221 2.29 12.00 7.70
CA GLN A 221 1.74 11.19 6.62
C GLN A 221 2.64 11.29 5.38
N ARG A 222 3.10 12.50 5.08
CA ARG A 222 3.99 12.79 3.96
C ARG A 222 4.68 14.14 4.13
N VAL A 223 5.79 14.29 3.42
CA VAL A 223 6.58 15.52 3.35
C VAL A 223 6.71 15.91 1.90
N GLU A 224 6.59 17.20 1.63
CA GLU A 224 6.63 17.72 0.28
C GLU A 224 7.53 18.93 0.19
N ALA A 225 8.41 18.95 -0.80
CA ALA A 225 9.30 20.06 -1.06
C ALA A 225 9.03 20.59 -2.46
N MET A 226 8.56 21.84 -2.52
CA MET A 226 8.43 22.58 -3.76
C MET A 226 9.67 23.44 -3.97
N LEU A 227 10.41 23.15 -5.03
CA LEU A 227 11.69 23.78 -5.34
C LEU A 227 11.50 25.09 -6.12
N GLY A 228 12.22 26.13 -5.70
CA GLY A 228 12.29 27.41 -6.41
C GLY A 228 11.07 28.31 -6.22
N PRO A 229 10.94 29.37 -7.05
CA PRO A 229 10.06 30.51 -6.78
C PRO A 229 8.57 30.23 -6.94
N ALA A 230 8.18 29.10 -7.55
CA ALA A 230 6.78 28.66 -7.59
C ALA A 230 6.20 28.47 -6.17
N SER A 231 7.06 28.22 -5.18
CA SER A 231 6.70 28.11 -3.77
C SER A 231 6.29 29.44 -3.11
N THR A 232 6.49 30.59 -3.76
CA THR A 232 6.02 31.90 -3.24
C THR A 232 4.52 31.94 -2.99
N GLN A 233 3.73 31.08 -3.64
CA GLN A 233 2.31 30.92 -3.36
C GLN A 233 2.00 30.48 -1.92
N TYR A 234 2.96 29.87 -1.24
CA TYR A 234 2.83 29.38 0.13
C TYR A 234 3.19 30.43 1.18
N GLY A 235 3.93 31.48 0.81
CA GLY A 235 4.26 32.58 1.71
C GLY A 235 5.49 33.37 1.28
N SER A 236 5.69 34.50 1.96
CA SER A 236 6.96 35.23 1.89
C SER A 236 8.09 34.36 2.44
N ASP A 237 9.29 34.55 1.93
CA ASP A 237 10.52 33.83 2.31
C ASP A 237 10.72 32.43 1.68
N ALA A 238 9.86 32.03 0.76
CA ALA A 238 10.02 30.81 -0.06
C ALA A 238 10.93 31.04 -1.29
N LEU A 239 12.10 31.66 -1.10
CA LEU A 239 13.02 31.99 -2.19
C LEU A 239 13.68 30.74 -2.80
N GLY A 240 14.14 29.83 -1.94
CA GLY A 240 14.68 28.52 -2.35
C GLY A 240 13.62 27.46 -2.57
N GLY A 241 12.47 27.62 -1.94
CA GLY A 241 11.40 26.65 -1.96
C GLY A 241 10.53 26.70 -0.72
N ALA A 242 9.56 25.80 -0.66
CA ALA A 242 8.77 25.52 0.53
C ALA A 242 8.78 24.01 0.83
N ILE A 243 8.95 23.67 2.11
CA ILE A 243 8.80 22.32 2.64
C ILE A 243 7.50 22.30 3.45
N GLN A 244 6.57 21.46 3.03
CA GLN A 244 5.30 21.21 3.67
C GLN A 244 5.34 19.84 4.34
N VAL A 245 5.16 19.83 5.66
CA VAL A 245 4.97 18.62 6.44
C VAL A 245 3.47 18.42 6.65
N ILE A 246 2.93 17.30 6.16
CA ILE A 246 1.53 16.95 6.36
C ILE A 246 1.44 15.88 7.43
N SER A 247 0.83 16.23 8.57
CA SER A 247 0.68 15.30 9.69
C SER A 247 -0.46 14.29 9.45
N ASN A 248 -0.41 13.18 10.20
CA ASN A 248 -1.44 12.16 10.15
C ASN A 248 -2.83 12.73 10.48
N THR A 249 -3.81 12.40 9.65
CA THR A 249 -5.21 12.82 9.86
C THR A 249 -6.06 11.66 10.36
N PRO A 250 -6.96 11.90 11.34
CA PRO A 250 -7.90 10.88 11.78
C PRO A 250 -8.86 10.51 10.63
N LYS A 251 -9.24 9.24 10.56
CA LYS A 251 -10.17 8.74 9.55
C LYS A 251 -11.58 8.57 10.14
N PHE A 252 -12.59 8.95 9.37
CA PHE A 252 -13.99 8.67 9.71
C PHE A 252 -14.29 7.18 9.59
N SER A 253 -15.43 6.76 10.16
CA SER A 253 -15.94 5.41 9.92
C SER A 253 -16.81 5.39 8.67
N ASP A 254 -16.54 4.44 7.77
CA ASP A 254 -17.35 4.19 6.58
C ASP A 254 -18.71 3.53 6.92
N THR A 255 -18.85 3.00 8.13
CA THR A 255 -20.07 2.33 8.62
C THR A 255 -20.71 3.09 9.77
N ASP A 256 -21.95 2.74 10.13
CA ASP A 256 -22.60 3.28 11.35
C ASP A 256 -21.94 2.84 12.65
N ARG A 257 -20.99 1.89 12.57
CA ARG A 257 -20.23 1.44 13.73
C ARG A 257 -19.04 2.37 13.97
N ARG A 258 -18.70 2.58 15.23
CA ARG A 258 -17.48 3.28 15.62
C ARG A 258 -16.25 2.50 15.15
N SER A 259 -15.37 3.15 14.40
CA SER A 259 -14.06 2.63 14.03
C SER A 259 -13.04 3.00 15.10
N ILE A 260 -12.25 2.02 15.54
CA ILE A 260 -11.14 2.22 16.46
C ILE A 260 -9.92 1.54 15.85
N ARG A 261 -8.85 2.30 15.64
CA ARG A 261 -7.57 1.79 15.13
C ARG A 261 -6.47 2.22 16.09
N GLY A 262 -5.68 1.26 16.55
CA GLY A 262 -4.46 1.52 17.31
C GLY A 262 -3.25 1.18 16.45
N GLU A 263 -2.17 1.94 16.60
CA GLU A 263 -0.88 1.66 16.00
C GLU A 263 0.20 1.85 17.06
N VAL A 264 1.16 0.94 17.10
CA VAL A 264 2.28 0.97 18.03
C VAL A 264 3.53 0.59 17.27
N GLY A 265 4.53 1.46 17.29
CA GLY A 265 5.84 1.26 16.71
C GLY A 265 6.92 1.19 17.79
N SER A 266 7.96 0.41 17.54
CA SER A 266 9.21 0.51 18.31
C SER A 266 10.40 0.30 17.39
N PHE A 267 11.54 0.88 17.76
CA PHE A 267 12.77 0.73 17.00
C PHE A 267 13.96 0.69 17.96
N ALA A 268 15.04 0.03 17.51
CA ALA A 268 16.33 0.01 18.16
C ALA A 268 17.43 0.05 17.10
N ALA A 269 18.52 0.79 17.35
CA ALA A 269 19.70 0.76 16.49
C ALA A 269 20.98 0.64 17.33
N THR A 270 21.96 -0.07 16.77
CA THR A 270 23.20 -0.42 17.46
C THR A 270 24.31 0.61 17.25
N ALA A 271 24.30 1.31 16.12
CA ALA A 271 25.35 2.25 15.74
C ALA A 271 25.44 3.46 16.68
N ASP A 272 24.30 3.91 17.22
CA ASP A 272 24.16 5.04 18.14
C ASP A 272 23.46 4.64 19.46
N ALA A 273 23.31 3.32 19.71
CA ALA A 273 22.56 2.76 20.82
C ALA A 273 21.17 3.40 21.01
N SER A 274 20.50 3.75 19.89
CA SER A 274 19.20 4.38 19.94
C SER A 274 18.08 3.38 20.19
N PHE A 275 17.04 3.86 20.87
CA PHE A 275 15.82 3.12 21.12
C PHE A 275 14.65 4.10 21.23
N GLY A 276 13.48 3.66 20.83
CA GLY A 276 12.27 4.41 21.06
C GLY A 276 11.04 3.70 20.55
N GLY A 277 9.94 4.41 20.63
CA GLY A 277 8.67 3.91 20.14
C GLY A 277 7.64 5.01 20.03
N ASP A 278 6.54 4.65 19.41
CA ASP A 278 5.40 5.49 19.15
C ASP A 278 4.12 4.69 19.37
N ALA A 279 3.07 5.41 19.73
CA ALA A 279 1.75 4.84 19.89
C ALA A 279 0.72 5.87 19.43
N SER A 280 -0.28 5.42 18.68
CA SER A 280 -1.41 6.26 18.30
C SER A 280 -2.72 5.49 18.33
N ILE A 281 -3.80 6.21 18.59
CA ILE A 281 -5.16 5.71 18.63
C ILE A 281 -6.03 6.66 17.82
N SER A 282 -6.67 6.12 16.78
CA SER A 282 -7.67 6.80 15.97
C SER A 282 -9.06 6.27 16.30
N ILE A 283 -10.00 7.18 16.61
CA ILE A 283 -11.40 6.87 16.86
C ILE A 283 -12.26 7.65 15.86
N GLY A 284 -12.92 6.93 14.97
CA GLY A 284 -13.78 7.49 13.93
C GLY A 284 -15.25 7.12 14.11
N THR A 285 -16.14 8.09 13.98
CA THR A 285 -17.58 7.90 13.70
C THR A 285 -17.89 8.47 12.32
N LYS A 286 -19.15 8.43 11.86
CA LYS A 286 -19.56 9.10 10.61
C LYS A 286 -19.40 10.63 10.63
N LYS A 287 -19.41 11.25 11.81
CA LYS A 287 -19.44 12.72 11.96
C LYS A 287 -18.21 13.30 12.64
N THR A 288 -17.51 12.50 13.42
CA THR A 288 -16.37 12.93 14.24
C THR A 288 -15.23 11.95 14.11
N ALA A 289 -14.02 12.44 13.93
CA ALA A 289 -12.82 11.63 13.97
C ALA A 289 -11.78 12.25 14.91
N TRP A 290 -11.12 11.40 15.69
CA TRP A 290 -10.12 11.74 16.69
C TRP A 290 -8.87 10.92 16.43
N LEU A 291 -7.70 11.55 16.54
CA LEU A 291 -6.40 10.87 16.55
C LEU A 291 -5.62 11.41 17.75
N ILE A 292 -5.08 10.51 18.56
CA ILE A 292 -4.25 10.83 19.72
C ILE A 292 -3.00 9.97 19.59
N GLY A 293 -1.82 10.54 19.79
CA GLY A 293 -0.59 9.77 19.74
C GLY A 293 0.56 10.38 20.53
N GLY A 294 1.64 9.64 20.62
CA GLY A 294 2.87 10.09 21.27
C GLY A 294 4.03 9.26 20.78
N ASN A 295 5.21 9.86 20.82
CA ASN A 295 6.46 9.21 20.49
C ASN A 295 7.52 9.56 21.53
N TRP A 296 8.43 8.62 21.73
CA TRP A 296 9.60 8.83 22.56
C TRP A 296 10.79 8.16 21.90
N ARG A 297 11.87 8.93 21.71
CA ARG A 297 13.10 8.46 21.10
C ARG A 297 14.30 8.94 21.90
N LYS A 298 15.22 8.02 22.17
CA LYS A 298 16.53 8.28 22.75
C LYS A 298 17.60 7.79 21.78
N HIS A 299 18.67 8.58 21.62
CA HIS A 299 19.81 8.23 20.78
C HIS A 299 21.09 8.78 21.41
N ASN A 300 22.22 8.14 21.14
CA ASN A 300 23.52 8.53 21.68
C ASN A 300 24.51 8.85 20.56
N ASP A 301 25.79 8.91 20.89
CA ASP A 301 26.85 9.23 19.94
C ASP A 301 26.97 8.16 18.86
N LEU A 302 26.93 8.57 17.58
CA LEU A 302 27.08 7.66 16.45
C LEU A 302 28.51 7.14 16.38
N ARG A 303 28.63 5.83 16.43
CA ARG A 303 29.86 5.12 16.14
C ARG A 303 30.02 4.93 14.63
N ALA A 304 30.84 5.76 14.01
CA ALA A 304 31.13 5.64 12.58
C ALA A 304 32.06 4.45 12.30
N GLY A 305 31.92 3.83 11.13
CA GLY A 305 32.93 2.92 10.61
C GLY A 305 34.26 3.66 10.48
N SER A 306 35.37 3.06 10.95
CA SER A 306 36.72 3.64 11.15
C SER A 306 37.03 4.28 12.52
N GLY A 307 36.07 4.37 13.45
CA GLY A 307 36.34 4.77 14.84
C GLY A 307 36.38 6.28 15.11
N ASN A 308 35.98 7.11 14.14
CA ASN A 308 35.75 8.54 14.35
C ASN A 308 34.32 8.76 14.86
N ASP A 309 34.14 8.68 16.17
CA ASP A 309 32.82 8.85 16.81
C ASP A 309 32.32 10.31 16.66
N SER A 310 31.05 10.45 16.27
CA SER A 310 30.39 11.76 16.13
C SER A 310 29.68 12.13 17.42
N ARG A 311 29.89 13.36 17.93
CA ARG A 311 29.25 13.82 19.18
C ARG A 311 27.89 14.47 18.92
N HIS A 312 26.94 14.23 19.83
CA HIS A 312 25.58 14.76 19.76
C HIS A 312 25.31 15.95 20.67
N VAL A 313 24.57 16.93 20.14
CA VAL A 313 23.99 18.05 20.90
C VAL A 313 22.55 17.74 21.36
N LEU A 314 21.81 16.95 20.58
CA LEU A 314 20.48 16.45 20.93
C LEU A 314 20.63 14.94 21.22
N LYS A 315 20.30 14.50 22.43
CA LYS A 315 20.41 13.08 22.86
C LYS A 315 19.06 12.40 23.12
N GLY A 316 17.97 13.13 22.88
CA GLY A 316 16.63 12.62 23.06
C GLY A 316 15.60 13.59 22.52
N SER A 317 14.53 13.01 21.95
CA SER A 317 13.32 13.72 21.57
C SER A 317 12.14 13.00 22.21
N SER A 318 11.38 13.74 23.01
CA SER A 318 10.06 13.31 23.47
C SER A 318 9.06 14.20 22.77
N GLY A 319 8.23 13.62 21.92
CA GLY A 319 7.12 14.30 21.28
C GLY A 319 5.82 13.76 21.86
N LEU A 320 5.09 14.59 22.59
CA LEU A 320 3.69 14.29 22.81
C LEU A 320 2.95 14.84 21.58
N MET A 321 2.39 13.98 20.72
CA MET A 321 1.38 14.42 19.76
C MET A 321 0.09 14.68 20.53
N ARG A 322 0.09 15.75 21.33
CA ARG A 322 -1.14 16.50 21.57
C ARG A 322 -1.40 17.26 20.29
N ILE A 323 -1.81 16.55 19.25
CA ILE A 323 -2.69 17.14 18.27
C ILE A 323 -4.01 16.49 18.57
N LEU A 324 -4.85 17.17 19.35
CA LEU A 324 -6.26 16.80 19.45
C LEU A 324 -6.87 17.14 18.08
N SER A 325 -6.59 16.31 17.08
CA SER A 325 -7.14 16.46 15.73
C SER A 325 -8.60 16.05 15.81
N VAL A 326 -9.48 17.03 16.03
CA VAL A 326 -10.92 16.83 15.98
C VAL A 326 -11.38 17.26 14.61
N ILE A 327 -11.80 16.30 13.79
CA ILE A 327 -12.51 16.62 12.56
C ILE A 327 -13.99 16.41 12.83
N CYS A 328 -14.77 17.49 12.78
CA CYS A 328 -16.21 17.48 13.00
C CYS A 328 -16.95 17.94 11.74
N MET A 329 -17.99 17.20 11.34
CA MET A 329 -18.84 17.52 10.17
C MET A 329 -20.17 18.19 10.55
N ALA A 330 -20.43 18.52 11.82
CA ALA A 330 -21.74 19.05 12.24
C ALA A 330 -21.88 20.56 11.96
N PRO A 331 -23.04 21.02 11.42
CA PRO A 331 -23.35 22.44 11.26
C PRO A 331 -23.57 23.07 12.64
N GLY A 332 -22.51 23.62 13.24
CA GLY A 332 -22.55 24.21 14.58
C GLY A 332 -21.21 24.25 15.32
N CYS A 333 -20.17 23.57 14.84
CA CYS A 333 -18.83 23.67 15.43
C CYS A 333 -18.22 25.06 15.16
N ARG A 334 -18.39 26.00 16.10
CA ARG A 334 -17.57 27.23 16.19
C ARG A 334 -16.42 26.98 17.15
N THR A 335 -15.19 27.19 16.71
CA THR A 335 -14.01 27.36 17.58
C THR A 335 -13.20 28.60 17.15
N PRO A 336 -12.42 29.20 18.07
CA PRO A 336 -11.78 30.50 17.86
C PRO A 336 -10.38 30.43 17.23
N VAL A 337 -10.00 29.30 16.61
CA VAL A 337 -8.64 29.08 16.10
C VAL A 337 -8.71 28.78 14.61
N SER A 338 -7.87 29.51 13.86
CA SER A 338 -7.76 29.61 12.40
C SER A 338 -8.36 28.44 11.61
N ASP A 339 -9.36 28.75 10.79
CA ASP A 339 -9.94 27.85 9.80
C ASP A 339 -8.85 27.33 8.85
N ILE A 340 -8.32 26.13 9.13
CA ILE A 340 -7.51 25.38 8.17
C ILE A 340 -8.50 24.65 7.25
N THR A 341 -9.07 25.38 6.28
CA THR A 341 -9.70 24.77 5.10
C THR A 341 -8.60 24.23 4.19
N ALA A 342 -7.91 23.18 4.64
CA ALA A 342 -7.10 22.35 3.77
C ALA A 342 -8.03 21.25 3.22
N SER A 343 -8.23 21.23 1.90
CA SER A 343 -8.89 20.12 1.22
C SER A 343 -7.99 18.88 1.33
N THR A 344 -8.05 18.16 2.45
CA THR A 344 -7.35 16.87 2.57
C THR A 344 -8.09 15.83 1.74
N PRO A 345 -7.41 15.05 0.88
CA PRO A 345 -8.03 14.03 0.05
C PRO A 345 -8.68 12.97 0.94
N GLY A 346 -9.95 12.69 0.69
CA GLY A 346 -10.75 11.76 1.48
C GLY A 346 -11.63 12.41 2.58
N LEU A 347 -11.61 13.74 2.72
CA LEU A 347 -12.55 14.46 3.60
C LEU A 347 -13.75 15.00 2.80
N PRO A 348 -15.00 14.81 3.26
CA PRO A 348 -16.17 15.37 2.57
C PRO A 348 -16.22 16.91 2.66
N GLN A 349 -16.78 17.58 1.65
CA GLN A 349 -16.91 19.05 1.64
C GLN A 349 -17.60 19.57 2.92
N GLY A 350 -16.97 20.54 3.60
CA GLY A 350 -17.48 21.17 4.82
C GLY A 350 -16.89 20.63 6.14
N SER A 351 -16.04 19.61 6.11
CA SER A 351 -15.29 19.17 7.30
C SER A 351 -14.24 20.22 7.71
N ARG A 352 -14.16 20.54 9.00
CA ARG A 352 -13.10 21.40 9.57
C ARG A 352 -12.14 20.55 10.40
N ILE A 353 -10.84 20.72 10.19
CA ILE A 353 -9.79 20.07 10.97
C ILE A 353 -9.37 21.04 12.07
N ILE A 354 -9.62 20.66 13.33
CA ILE A 354 -9.14 21.40 14.49
C ILE A 354 -7.89 20.67 14.96
N LYS A 355 -6.72 21.30 14.85
CA LYS A 355 -5.45 20.83 15.42
C LYS A 355 -5.12 21.75 16.60
N VAL A 356 -5.12 21.19 17.81
CA VAL A 356 -4.80 21.90 19.07
C VAL A 356 -3.43 21.47 19.55
#